data_AF-A0A078B1B8-F1
#
_entry.id   AF-A0A078B1B8-F1
#
_cell.length_a   1.000
_cell.length_b   1.000
_cell.length_c   1.000
_cell.angle_alpha   90.00
_cell.angle_beta   90.00
_cell.angle_gamma   90.00
#
_symmetry.space_group_name_H-M   'P 1'
#
loop_
_entity.id
_entity.type
_entity.pdbx_description
1 polymer ?
#
loop_
_entity_poly.entity_id
_entity_poly.type
_entity_poly.pdbx_seq_one_letter_code
_entity_poly.pdbx_strand_id
1 'polypeptide(L)'
;MIYPHLKPIIHLFSYLIAAITKSIWKVAIHKVSYKINLFIPVLPVPKFELLYQENKLDQEIVTKEEQKDIQPVKKPQESLKGSLINTKEQLLADAKEEGIVQKVYEWAVGLMMKEKERLKSLGVEPIDLEIIDMSLLVEGKKKQINRVIFNSEFDFKKVTNILISQSVPCDLRPGYQYVNVILYATSVSQIPLIFPYVYKTRIRNQYGKNNLKHWVLINKKFEEASHLVNNYETIK
;
A
#
# COMPACT_ATOMS: atom_id res chain seq x y z
N MET A 1 -19.97 -60.16 -35.01
CA MET A 1 -20.09 -60.65 -33.62
C MET A 1 -18.85 -60.21 -32.86
N ILE A 2 -18.98 -59.21 -31.98
CA ILE A 2 -17.87 -58.70 -31.16
C ILE A 2 -18.12 -59.18 -29.73
N TYR A 3 -17.14 -59.89 -29.17
CA TYR A 3 -17.25 -60.61 -27.89
C TYR A 3 -17.64 -59.67 -26.74
N PRO A 4 -18.78 -59.90 -26.05
CA PRO A 4 -19.30 -59.02 -24.99
C PRO A 4 -18.42 -58.96 -23.73
N HIS A 5 -17.44 -59.85 -23.60
CA HIS A 5 -16.55 -59.93 -22.43
C HIS A 5 -15.31 -59.01 -22.51
N LEU A 6 -15.07 -58.31 -23.63
CA LEU A 6 -13.90 -57.42 -23.79
C LEU A 6 -14.12 -55.98 -23.31
N LYS A 7 -15.38 -55.55 -23.07
CA LYS A 7 -15.70 -54.19 -22.60
C LYS A 7 -15.03 -53.79 -21.27
N PRO A 8 -14.98 -54.62 -20.21
CA PRO A 8 -14.36 -54.20 -18.94
C PRO A 8 -12.84 -54.01 -19.06
N ILE A 9 -12.17 -54.78 -19.94
CA ILE A 9 -10.72 -54.68 -20.16
C ILE A 9 -10.36 -53.35 -20.83
N ILE A 10 -11.17 -52.88 -21.78
CA ILE A 10 -10.95 -51.60 -22.47
C ILE A 10 -11.09 -50.41 -21.50
N HIS A 11 -11.99 -50.49 -20.52
CA HIS A 11 -12.14 -49.44 -19.49
C HIS A 11 -10.97 -49.39 -18.51
N LEU A 12 -10.38 -50.53 -18.16
CA LEU A 12 -9.19 -50.58 -17.30
C LEU A 12 -7.95 -50.01 -18.02
N PHE A 13 -7.80 -50.30 -19.32
CA PHE A 13 -6.72 -49.73 -20.11
C PHE A 13 -6.84 -48.21 -20.31
N SER A 14 -8.05 -47.67 -20.50
CA SER A 14 -8.24 -46.22 -20.64
C SER A 14 -7.92 -45.48 -19.33
N TYR A 15 -8.28 -46.05 -18.19
CA TYR A 15 -7.95 -45.47 -16.88
C TYR A 15 -6.44 -45.49 -16.58
N LEU A 16 -5.75 -46.58 -16.95
CA LEU A 16 -4.31 -46.70 -16.78
C LEU A 16 -3.54 -45.71 -17.68
N ILE A 17 -3.96 -45.56 -18.94
CA ILE A 17 -3.37 -44.57 -19.86
C ILE A 17 -3.63 -43.14 -19.37
N ALA A 18 -4.82 -42.84 -18.84
CA ALA A 18 -5.13 -41.53 -18.27
C ALA A 18 -4.29 -41.24 -17.01
N ALA A 19 -4.04 -42.23 -16.15
CA ALA A 19 -3.21 -42.07 -14.95
C ALA A 19 -1.73 -41.85 -15.31
N ILE A 20 -1.20 -42.61 -16.28
CA ILE A 20 0.19 -42.48 -16.74
C ILE A 20 0.41 -41.13 -17.42
N THR A 21 -0.51 -40.69 -18.29
CA THR A 21 -0.39 -39.39 -18.97
C THR A 21 -0.45 -38.22 -17.98
N LYS A 22 -1.30 -38.28 -16.94
CA LYS A 22 -1.38 -37.25 -15.90
C LYS A 22 -0.10 -37.17 -15.06
N SER A 23 0.54 -38.31 -14.78
CA SER A 23 1.80 -38.37 -14.02
C SER A 23 3.00 -37.87 -14.84
N ILE A 24 3.05 -38.18 -16.14
CA ILE A 24 4.09 -37.68 -17.05
C ILE A 24 3.94 -36.15 -17.25
N TRP A 25 2.70 -35.64 -17.36
CA TRP A 25 2.45 -34.19 -17.48
C TRP A 25 2.90 -33.43 -16.22
N LYS A 26 2.68 -33.98 -15.02
CA LYS A 26 3.08 -33.36 -13.75
C LYS A 26 4.61 -33.27 -13.60
N VAL A 27 5.35 -34.27 -14.09
CA VAL A 27 6.83 -34.28 -14.09
C VAL A 27 7.39 -33.36 -15.19
N ALA A 28 6.73 -33.27 -16.34
CA ALA A 28 7.13 -32.36 -17.42
C ALA A 28 6.97 -30.88 -17.02
N ILE A 29 5.89 -30.51 -16.32
CA ILE A 29 5.70 -29.14 -15.81
C ILE A 29 6.78 -28.77 -14.79
N HIS A 30 7.19 -29.70 -13.92
CA HIS A 30 8.26 -29.43 -12.94
C HIS A 30 9.65 -29.28 -13.58
N LYS A 31 9.92 -29.88 -14.75
CA LYS A 31 11.20 -29.74 -15.46
C LYS A 31 11.27 -28.54 -16.40
N VAL A 32 10.14 -28.00 -16.87
CA VAL A 32 10.11 -26.81 -17.73
C VAL A 32 10.19 -25.50 -16.93
N SER A 33 9.97 -25.54 -15.62
CA SER A 33 10.00 -24.34 -14.76
C SER A 33 11.40 -23.83 -14.36
N TYR A 34 12.49 -24.43 -14.85
CA TYR A 34 13.87 -24.06 -14.50
C TYR A 34 14.73 -23.61 -15.70
N LYS A 35 14.17 -22.87 -16.66
CA LYS A 35 15.00 -22.18 -17.68
C LYS A 35 14.31 -21.08 -18.48
N ILE A 36 13.45 -20.29 -17.85
CA ILE A 36 13.00 -19.02 -18.44
C ILE A 36 13.68 -17.90 -17.67
N ASN A 37 14.81 -17.41 -18.22
CA ASN A 37 15.27 -16.05 -17.96
C ASN A 37 14.23 -15.12 -18.57
N LEU A 38 13.16 -14.87 -17.83
CA LEU A 38 12.25 -13.76 -18.12
C LEU A 38 13.06 -12.50 -17.89
N PHE A 39 13.56 -11.94 -18.99
CA PHE A 39 13.94 -10.55 -19.09
C PHE A 39 12.68 -9.75 -18.75
N ILE A 40 12.50 -9.41 -17.47
CA ILE A 40 11.48 -8.47 -17.04
C ILE A 40 11.97 -7.13 -17.57
N PRO A 41 11.32 -6.51 -18.56
CA PRO A 41 11.64 -5.13 -18.89
C PRO A 41 11.41 -4.32 -17.63
N VAL A 42 12.47 -3.68 -17.11
CA VAL A 42 12.33 -2.65 -16.09
C VAL A 42 11.42 -1.59 -16.70
N LEU A 43 10.15 -1.58 -16.28
CA LEU A 43 9.21 -0.56 -16.71
C LEU A 43 9.81 0.79 -16.29
N PRO A 44 9.77 1.81 -17.17
CA PRO A 44 10.25 3.14 -16.81
C PRO A 44 9.49 3.59 -15.57
N VAL A 45 10.23 3.88 -14.51
CA VAL A 45 9.69 4.47 -13.29
C VAL A 45 8.93 5.73 -13.71
N PRO A 46 7.64 5.89 -13.32
CA PRO A 46 6.91 7.11 -13.64
C PRO A 46 7.71 8.29 -13.10
N LYS A 47 7.97 9.28 -13.97
CA LYS A 47 8.55 10.55 -13.55
C LYS A 47 7.64 11.13 -12.47
N PHE A 48 8.17 11.24 -11.26
CA PHE A 48 7.51 11.93 -10.16
C PHE A 48 7.49 13.42 -10.49
N GLU A 49 6.45 13.86 -11.18
CA GLU A 49 6.14 15.27 -11.31
C GLU A 49 5.35 15.63 -10.05
N LEU A 50 6.03 16.27 -9.10
CA LEU A 50 5.39 16.85 -7.92
C LEU A 50 4.42 17.93 -8.42
N LEU A 51 3.16 17.55 -8.62
CA LEU A 51 2.06 18.47 -8.91
C LEU A 51 1.75 19.28 -7.65
N TYR A 52 2.55 20.33 -7.44
CA TYR A 52 2.22 21.43 -6.54
C TYR A 52 1.07 22.23 -7.15
N GLN A 53 -0.13 22.10 -6.59
CA GLN A 53 -1.19 23.06 -6.86
C GLN A 53 -1.06 24.25 -5.91
N GLU A 54 -0.66 25.40 -6.46
CA GLU A 54 -0.77 26.71 -5.82
C GLU A 54 -2.26 27.08 -5.67
N ASN A 55 -2.76 27.18 -4.43
CA ASN A 55 -3.98 27.94 -4.17
C ASN A 55 -3.58 29.36 -3.79
N LYS A 56 -3.70 30.28 -4.76
CA LYS A 56 -3.60 31.72 -4.51
C LYS A 56 -4.74 32.19 -3.62
N LEU A 57 -4.36 32.96 -2.63
CA LEU A 57 -5.21 33.58 -1.63
C LEU A 57 -5.64 34.96 -2.15
N ASP A 58 -6.92 35.18 -2.41
CA ASP A 58 -7.46 36.54 -2.48
C ASP A 58 -7.75 36.99 -1.05
N GLN A 59 -6.92 37.89 -0.54
CA GLN A 59 -7.28 38.80 0.54
C GLN A 59 -7.55 40.15 -0.10
N GLU A 60 -8.78 40.65 -0.01
CA GLU A 60 -9.01 42.09 0.14
C GLU A 60 -10.32 42.36 0.90
N ILE A 61 -10.15 43.15 1.97
CA ILE A 61 -11.04 44.19 2.50
C ILE A 61 -12.21 43.78 3.43
N VAL A 62 -12.03 44.21 4.69
CA VAL A 62 -13.04 44.43 5.72
C VAL A 62 -13.88 45.66 5.38
N THR A 63 -15.21 45.56 5.32
CA THR A 63 -16.13 46.47 6.06
C THR A 63 -17.61 45.99 6.05
N LYS A 64 -18.16 45.89 7.28
CA LYS A 64 -19.54 46.16 7.79
C LYS A 64 -20.82 45.53 7.19
N GLU A 65 -21.57 44.95 8.14
CA GLU A 65 -23.03 44.98 8.41
C GLU A 65 -24.05 44.71 7.27
N GLU A 66 -24.78 43.59 7.38
CA GLU A 66 -26.23 43.59 7.70
C GLU A 66 -26.76 42.15 7.94
N GLN A 67 -27.70 42.03 8.88
CA GLN A 67 -28.44 40.82 9.21
C GLN A 67 -29.56 40.56 8.17
N LYS A 68 -29.76 39.29 7.76
CA LYS A 68 -31.10 38.67 7.57
C LYS A 68 -31.04 37.17 7.29
N ASP A 69 -31.89 36.46 8.03
CA ASP A 69 -32.61 35.20 7.80
C ASP A 69 -31.92 33.96 7.21
N ILE A 70 -31.88 32.92 8.06
CA ILE A 70 -31.41 31.56 7.79
C ILE A 70 -32.61 30.67 7.39
N GLN A 71 -32.49 29.98 6.26
CA GLN A 71 -33.08 28.64 6.08
C GLN A 71 -31.96 27.61 5.81
N PRO A 72 -32.09 26.35 6.24
CA PRO A 72 -30.96 25.43 6.32
C PRO A 72 -30.78 24.59 5.05
N VAL A 73 -29.57 24.65 4.45
CA VAL A 73 -29.12 23.70 3.41
C VAL A 73 -27.80 23.06 3.83
N LYS A 74 -27.87 21.72 3.94
CA LYS A 74 -26.83 20.67 3.90
C LYS A 74 -25.36 21.05 4.17
N LYS A 75 -24.80 20.45 5.23
CA LYS A 75 -23.38 20.48 5.62
C LYS A 75 -22.44 19.95 4.51
N PRO A 76 -21.43 20.71 4.06
CA PRO A 76 -20.29 20.21 3.31
C PRO A 76 -19.24 19.58 4.22
N GLN A 77 -18.56 18.54 3.75
CA GLN A 77 -17.40 17.91 4.42
C GLN A 77 -16.25 18.93 4.54
N GLU A 78 -15.79 19.15 5.77
CA GLU A 78 -14.64 20.00 6.09
C GLU A 78 -13.35 19.39 5.52
N SER A 79 -12.76 20.06 4.53
CA SER A 79 -11.44 19.73 4.00
C SER A 79 -10.34 20.25 4.94
N LEU A 80 -9.42 19.36 5.30
CA LEU A 80 -8.29 19.64 6.19
C LEU A 80 -7.33 20.67 5.55
N LYS A 81 -7.36 21.92 6.04
CA LYS A 81 -6.41 22.99 5.66
C LYS A 81 -5.09 22.85 6.43
N GLY A 82 -4.11 22.20 5.82
CA GLY A 82 -2.70 22.28 6.25
C GLY A 82 -1.96 23.43 5.56
N SER A 83 -0.97 24.03 6.24
CA SER A 83 -0.12 25.09 5.68
C SER A 83 1.27 24.52 5.30
N LEU A 84 1.75 24.88 4.12
CA LEU A 84 3.07 24.56 3.57
C LEU A 84 3.84 25.86 3.30
N ILE A 85 5.13 25.91 3.63
CA ILE A 85 6.05 27.03 3.34
C ILE A 85 7.23 26.42 2.58
N ASN A 86 7.64 26.96 1.42
CA ASN A 86 8.85 26.50 0.72
C ASN A 86 9.65 27.66 0.07
N THR A 87 10.95 27.73 0.36
CA THR A 87 11.95 28.65 -0.25
C THR A 87 12.87 27.92 -1.25
N LYS A 88 13.67 28.67 -2.03
CA LYS A 88 14.59 28.16 -3.06
C LYS A 88 15.68 27.20 -2.53
N GLU A 89 16.16 27.38 -1.29
CA GLU A 89 17.03 26.38 -0.63
C GLU A 89 16.33 25.03 -0.42
N GLN A 90 15.01 25.05 -0.22
CA GLN A 90 14.21 23.85 0.00
C GLN A 90 14.07 23.05 -1.30
N LEU A 91 13.88 23.71 -2.44
CA LEU A 91 13.88 23.05 -3.75
C LEU A 91 15.23 22.38 -4.10
N LEU A 92 16.36 22.98 -3.72
CA LEU A 92 17.69 22.37 -3.89
C LEU A 92 17.96 21.22 -2.89
N ALA A 93 17.40 21.29 -1.69
CA ALA A 93 17.42 20.18 -0.74
C ALA A 93 16.56 19.01 -1.23
N ASP A 94 15.38 19.30 -1.78
CA ASP A 94 14.44 18.33 -2.33
C ASP A 94 15.07 17.55 -3.50
N ALA A 95 15.77 18.22 -4.42
CA ALA A 95 16.47 17.56 -5.53
C ALA A 95 17.66 16.67 -5.09
N LYS A 96 18.38 17.04 -4.02
CA LYS A 96 19.39 16.15 -3.39
C LYS A 96 18.75 15.00 -2.63
N GLU A 97 17.54 15.20 -2.09
CA GLU A 97 16.78 14.14 -1.47
C GLU A 97 16.25 13.11 -2.48
N GLU A 98 15.95 13.48 -3.74
CA GLU A 98 15.37 12.53 -4.72
C GLU A 98 16.18 11.24 -4.88
N GLY A 99 17.52 11.34 -5.00
CA GLY A 99 18.39 10.16 -5.10
C GLY A 99 18.44 9.33 -3.80
N ILE A 100 18.18 9.94 -2.65
CA ILE A 100 18.08 9.25 -1.36
C ILE A 100 16.71 8.59 -1.23
N VAL A 101 15.63 9.27 -1.65
CA VAL A 101 14.25 8.78 -1.59
C VAL A 101 14.11 7.49 -2.38
N GLN A 102 14.65 7.44 -3.61
CA GLN A 102 14.62 6.24 -4.44
C GLN A 102 15.34 5.06 -3.75
N LYS A 103 16.55 5.29 -3.20
CA LYS A 103 17.30 4.25 -2.48
C LYS A 103 16.59 3.78 -1.22
N VAL A 104 15.93 4.68 -0.50
CA VAL A 104 15.12 4.36 0.68
C VAL A 104 13.93 3.49 0.28
N TYR A 105 13.26 3.81 -0.84
CA TYR A 105 12.15 3.02 -1.35
C TYR A 105 12.59 1.61 -1.75
N GLU A 106 13.68 1.49 -2.53
CA GLU A 106 14.24 0.19 -2.93
C GLU A 106 14.63 -0.67 -1.72
N TRP A 107 15.28 -0.06 -0.72
CA TRP A 107 15.60 -0.71 0.55
C TRP A 107 14.35 -1.21 1.28
N ALA A 108 13.32 -0.37 1.38
CA ALA A 108 12.06 -0.70 2.06
C ALA A 108 11.29 -1.82 1.33
N VAL A 109 11.28 -1.81 -0.01
CA VAL A 109 10.73 -2.89 -0.83
C VAL A 109 11.50 -4.19 -0.60
N GLY A 110 12.83 -4.14 -0.54
CA GLY A 110 13.65 -5.32 -0.23
C GLY A 110 13.34 -5.95 1.12
N LEU A 111 13.04 -5.14 2.15
CA LEU A 111 12.58 -5.63 3.45
C LEU A 111 11.15 -6.20 3.40
N MET A 112 10.27 -5.59 2.60
CA MET A 112 8.90 -6.08 2.42
C MET A 112 8.89 -7.44 1.72
N MET A 113 9.72 -7.63 0.70
CA MET A 113 9.80 -8.91 -0.03
C MET A 113 10.22 -10.06 0.89
N LYS A 114 11.12 -9.84 1.85
CA LYS A 114 11.46 -10.85 2.87
C LYS A 114 10.27 -11.22 3.74
N GLU A 115 9.47 -10.24 4.14
CA GLU A 115 8.25 -10.49 4.91
C GLU A 115 7.22 -11.24 4.07
N LYS A 116 7.13 -10.90 2.79
CA LYS A 116 6.27 -11.58 1.82
C LYS A 116 6.64 -13.05 1.65
N GLU A 117 7.93 -13.36 1.53
CA GLU A 117 8.45 -14.74 1.49
C GLU A 117 8.14 -15.50 2.78
N ARG A 118 8.29 -14.83 3.94
CA ARG A 118 7.92 -15.39 5.24
C ARG A 118 6.43 -15.74 5.29
N LEU A 119 5.54 -14.82 4.90
CA LEU A 119 4.09 -15.07 4.84
C LEU A 119 3.76 -16.22 3.87
N LYS A 120 4.43 -16.28 2.72
CA LYS A 120 4.25 -17.36 1.74
C LYS A 120 4.63 -18.72 2.32
N SER A 121 5.69 -18.79 3.13
CA SER A 121 6.07 -20.02 3.84
C SER A 121 5.02 -20.48 4.87
N LEU A 122 4.17 -19.57 5.34
CA LEU A 122 3.04 -19.83 6.23
C LEU A 122 1.73 -20.14 5.45
N GLY A 123 1.79 -20.26 4.12
CA GLY A 123 0.63 -20.52 3.28
C GLY A 123 -0.21 -19.29 2.95
N VAL A 124 0.30 -18.08 3.23
CA VAL A 124 -0.39 -16.81 2.95
C VAL A 124 0.35 -16.07 1.84
N GLU A 125 -0.32 -15.80 0.73
CA GLU A 125 0.25 -15.03 -0.38
C GLU A 125 -0.39 -13.64 -0.45
N PRO A 126 0.24 -12.61 0.14
CA PRO A 126 -0.31 -11.25 0.11
C PRO A 126 -0.16 -10.61 -1.27
N ILE A 127 -1.07 -9.67 -1.57
CA ILE A 127 -1.04 -8.83 -2.77
C ILE A 127 -0.30 -7.53 -2.48
N ASP A 128 0.64 -7.17 -3.33
CA ASP A 128 1.40 -5.92 -3.20
C ASP A 128 0.52 -4.73 -3.60
N LEU A 129 0.51 -3.69 -2.76
CA LEU A 129 -0.09 -2.42 -3.11
C LEU A 129 0.98 -1.45 -3.60
N GLU A 130 0.85 -1.04 -4.86
CA GLU A 130 1.70 0.00 -5.45
C GLU A 130 1.35 1.37 -4.84
N ILE A 131 2.36 2.04 -4.31
CA ILE A 131 2.25 3.35 -3.64
C ILE A 131 2.58 4.46 -4.64
N ILE A 132 1.71 5.47 -4.71
CA ILE A 132 1.97 6.72 -5.43
C ILE A 132 2.60 7.75 -4.49
N ASP A 133 2.05 7.93 -3.29
CA ASP A 133 2.53 8.95 -2.34
C ASP A 133 2.41 8.46 -0.89
N MET A 134 3.35 8.91 -0.06
CA MET A 134 3.31 8.75 1.39
C MET A 134 3.56 10.10 2.05
N SER A 135 2.60 10.55 2.82
CA SER A 135 2.65 11.83 3.52
C SER A 135 2.25 11.68 4.98
N LEU A 136 2.78 12.54 5.84
CA LEU A 136 2.40 12.62 7.24
C LEU A 136 1.69 13.95 7.47
N LEU A 137 0.37 13.88 7.68
CA LEU A 137 -0.44 15.06 7.97
C LEU A 137 -0.47 15.31 9.49
N VAL A 138 -0.64 16.57 9.87
CA VAL A 138 -0.78 16.96 11.27
C VAL A 138 -2.07 17.75 11.44
N GLU A 139 -2.94 17.27 12.31
CA GLU A 139 -4.19 17.92 12.69
C GLU A 139 -4.08 18.44 14.12
N GLY A 140 -4.17 19.76 14.27
CA GLY A 140 -3.95 20.44 15.55
C GLY A 140 -2.52 20.25 16.08
N LYS A 141 -2.37 20.07 17.40
CA LYS A 141 -1.05 19.94 18.06
C LYS A 141 -0.62 18.50 18.34
N LYS A 142 -1.51 17.52 18.18
CA LYS A 142 -1.29 16.16 18.72
C LYS A 142 -1.58 15.03 17.75
N LYS A 143 -2.44 15.24 16.76
CA LYS A 143 -2.89 14.15 15.89
C LYS A 143 -2.02 14.13 14.64
N GLN A 144 -1.28 13.04 14.47
CA GLN A 144 -0.48 12.77 13.28
C GLN A 144 -1.19 11.67 12.48
N ILE A 145 -1.37 11.89 11.18
CA ILE A 145 -2.14 11.03 10.28
C ILE A 145 -1.24 10.54 9.15
N ASN A 146 -1.08 9.23 9.06
CA ASN A 146 -0.29 8.56 8.04
C ASN A 146 -1.14 8.45 6.77
N ARG A 147 -0.87 9.28 5.79
CA ARG A 147 -1.59 9.32 4.51
C ARG A 147 -0.83 8.53 3.47
N VAL A 148 -1.53 7.64 2.77
CA VAL A 148 -0.95 6.83 1.69
C VAL A 148 -1.89 6.84 0.50
N ILE A 149 -1.37 7.19 -0.67
CA ILE A 149 -2.08 7.13 -1.94
C ILE A 149 -1.57 5.90 -2.70
N PHE A 150 -2.49 5.08 -3.20
CA PHE A 150 -2.19 3.85 -3.91
C PHE A 150 -2.61 3.92 -5.37
N ASN A 151 -1.83 3.28 -6.24
CA ASN A 151 -2.22 2.99 -7.61
C ASN A 151 -3.11 1.73 -7.66
N SER A 152 -4.27 1.81 -7.03
CA SER A 152 -5.21 0.68 -6.91
C SER A 152 -6.64 1.14 -7.02
N GLU A 153 -7.52 0.29 -7.55
CA GLU A 153 -8.99 0.48 -7.50
C GLU A 153 -9.63 -0.07 -6.25
N PHE A 154 -8.84 -0.65 -5.35
CA PHE A 154 -9.35 -1.26 -4.13
C PHE A 154 -10.11 -0.24 -3.28
N ASP A 155 -11.25 -0.67 -2.74
CA ASP A 155 -12.05 0.12 -1.82
C ASP A 155 -11.53 -0.06 -0.39
N PHE A 156 -10.72 0.91 0.05
CA PHE A 156 -10.08 0.86 1.37
C PHE A 156 -11.08 0.96 2.53
N LYS A 157 -12.34 1.35 2.31
CA LYS A 157 -13.37 1.31 3.37
C LYS A 157 -13.68 -0.11 3.83
N LYS A 158 -13.32 -1.12 3.02
CA LYS A 158 -13.47 -2.53 3.36
C LYS A 158 -12.37 -3.06 4.28
N VAL A 159 -11.31 -2.29 4.51
CA VAL A 159 -10.24 -2.67 5.44
C VAL A 159 -10.78 -2.66 6.86
N THR A 160 -10.70 -3.82 7.52
CA THR A 160 -11.12 -4.00 8.91
C THR A 160 -9.95 -3.87 9.86
N ASN A 161 -8.80 -4.44 9.50
CA ASN A 161 -7.63 -4.48 10.36
C ASN A 161 -6.38 -4.02 9.60
N ILE A 162 -5.53 -3.27 10.31
CA ILE A 162 -4.19 -2.88 9.87
C ILE A 162 -3.21 -3.50 10.85
N LEU A 163 -2.38 -4.42 10.37
CA LEU A 163 -1.25 -4.97 11.12
C LEU A 163 0.02 -4.23 10.72
N ILE A 164 0.83 -3.88 11.72
CA ILE A 164 2.04 -3.09 11.54
C ILE A 164 3.18 -3.86 12.19
N SER A 165 4.25 -4.11 11.45
CA SER A 165 5.43 -4.80 11.99
C SER A 165 6.15 -3.94 13.05
N GLN A 166 7.11 -4.55 13.73
CA GLN A 166 8.07 -3.79 14.52
C GLN A 166 8.80 -2.78 13.63
N SER A 167 9.02 -1.57 14.17
CA SER A 167 9.73 -0.50 13.47
C SER A 167 11.22 -0.80 13.36
N VAL A 168 11.77 -0.61 12.16
CA VAL A 168 13.22 -0.72 11.86
C VAL A 168 13.76 0.66 11.53
N PRO A 169 14.85 1.14 12.14
CA PRO A 169 15.50 2.39 11.76
C PRO A 169 15.93 2.40 10.29
N CYS A 170 15.77 3.54 9.60
CA CYS A 170 16.25 3.72 8.24
C CYS A 170 17.64 4.36 8.25
N ASP A 171 18.68 3.57 8.00
CA ASP A 171 20.07 4.06 8.02
C ASP A 171 20.36 5.06 6.90
N LEU A 172 19.66 4.92 5.77
CA LEU A 172 19.77 5.81 4.62
C LEU A 172 19.16 7.20 4.87
N ARG A 173 18.25 7.33 5.86
CA ARG A 173 17.58 8.58 6.20
C ARG A 173 17.39 8.71 7.72
N PRO A 174 18.36 9.29 8.44
CA PRO A 174 18.31 9.41 9.89
C PRO A 174 17.01 10.06 10.41
N GLY A 175 16.46 9.51 11.49
CA GLY A 175 15.20 9.96 12.08
C GLY A 175 13.93 9.36 11.45
N TYR A 176 14.08 8.61 10.35
CA TYR A 176 13.00 7.82 9.76
C TYR A 176 13.03 6.37 10.26
N GLN A 177 11.85 5.77 10.27
CA GLN A 177 11.65 4.36 10.58
C GLN A 177 10.81 3.71 9.48
N TYR A 178 10.99 2.40 9.35
CA TYR A 178 10.30 1.53 8.41
C TYR A 178 9.42 0.54 9.15
N VAL A 179 8.26 0.23 8.57
CA VAL A 179 7.39 -0.88 8.96
C VAL A 179 6.81 -1.55 7.72
N ASN A 180 6.53 -2.85 7.82
CA ASN A 180 5.59 -3.53 6.93
C ASN A 180 4.18 -3.24 7.40
N VAL A 181 3.30 -2.89 6.47
CA VAL A 181 1.88 -2.69 6.74
C VAL A 181 1.09 -3.75 5.99
N ILE A 182 0.27 -4.49 6.72
CA ILE A 182 -0.60 -5.53 6.17
C ILE A 182 -2.05 -5.12 6.44
N LEU A 183 -2.86 -5.09 5.39
CA LEU A 183 -4.29 -4.78 5.45
C LEU A 183 -5.10 -6.06 5.29
N TYR A 184 -6.04 -6.27 6.21
CA TYR A 184 -7.10 -7.25 6.05
C TYR A 184 -8.41 -6.55 5.74
N ALA A 185 -9.14 -7.11 4.79
CA ALA A 185 -10.42 -6.58 4.36
C ALA A 185 -11.54 -7.61 4.50
N THR A 186 -12.77 -7.12 4.64
CA THR A 186 -13.96 -7.95 4.61
C THR A 186 -14.17 -8.51 3.20
N SER A 187 -13.61 -9.69 2.93
CA SER A 187 -13.82 -10.44 1.70
C SER A 187 -13.86 -11.94 1.99
N VAL A 188 -14.50 -12.70 1.10
CA VAL A 188 -14.62 -14.16 1.21
C VAL A 188 -13.26 -14.85 1.16
N SER A 189 -12.29 -14.27 0.44
CA SER A 189 -10.95 -14.84 0.28
C SER A 189 -9.93 -14.34 1.30
N GLN A 190 -10.24 -13.29 2.07
CA GLN A 190 -9.37 -12.67 3.09
C GLN A 190 -7.91 -12.50 2.67
N ILE A 191 -7.64 -12.31 1.37
CA ILE A 191 -6.27 -12.17 0.87
C ILE A 191 -5.68 -10.87 1.44
N PRO A 192 -4.58 -10.94 2.21
CA PRO A 192 -3.98 -9.75 2.79
C PRO A 192 -3.35 -8.89 1.71
N LEU A 193 -3.41 -7.58 1.91
CA LEU A 193 -2.70 -6.60 1.09
C LEU A 193 -1.47 -6.14 1.87
N ILE A 194 -0.32 -5.97 1.21
CA ILE A 194 0.92 -5.56 1.87
C ILE A 194 1.58 -4.38 1.16
N PHE A 195 2.19 -3.48 1.93
CA PHE A 195 3.01 -2.40 1.41
C PHE A 195 4.09 -1.95 2.41
N PRO A 196 5.21 -1.36 1.94
CA PRO A 196 6.23 -0.80 2.82
C PRO A 196 5.83 0.61 3.25
N TYR A 197 6.09 0.98 4.50
CA TYR A 197 5.86 2.35 4.97
C TYR A 197 7.09 2.91 5.69
N VAL A 198 7.64 3.99 5.15
CA VAL A 198 8.75 4.73 5.75
C VAL A 198 8.23 6.08 6.26
N TYR A 199 8.46 6.37 7.54
CA TYR A 199 7.88 7.54 8.18
C TYR A 199 8.87 8.26 9.08
N LYS A 200 8.67 9.58 9.18
CA LYS A 200 9.43 10.40 10.11
C LYS A 200 8.90 10.19 11.53
N THR A 201 9.78 9.80 12.45
CA THR A 201 9.37 9.52 13.84
C THR A 201 8.92 10.77 14.59
N ARG A 202 9.48 11.93 14.25
CA ARG A 202 9.15 13.25 14.82
C ARG A 202 9.25 14.33 13.74
N ILE A 203 8.16 15.04 13.48
CA ILE A 203 8.17 16.17 12.52
C ILE A 203 8.82 17.41 13.16
N ARG A 204 8.40 17.74 14.39
CA ARG A 204 8.95 18.81 15.24
C ARG A 204 8.75 18.43 16.71
N ASN A 205 9.50 19.04 17.62
CA ASN A 205 9.42 18.77 19.06
C ASN A 205 8.01 18.96 19.63
N GLN A 206 7.19 19.83 19.03
CA GLN A 206 5.84 20.15 19.50
C GLN A 206 4.75 19.11 19.19
N TYR A 207 4.96 18.21 18.22
CA TYR A 207 3.91 17.30 17.73
C TYR A 207 3.95 15.89 18.32
N GLY A 208 4.92 15.60 19.19
CA GLY A 208 5.12 14.25 19.74
C GLY A 208 5.70 13.25 18.72
N LYS A 209 5.84 12.00 19.14
CA LYS A 209 6.29 10.88 18.30
C LYS A 209 5.12 10.35 17.46
N ASN A 210 5.35 10.07 16.18
CA ASN A 210 4.37 9.35 15.35
C ASN A 210 4.14 7.97 15.95
N ASN A 211 2.90 7.71 16.33
CA ASN A 211 2.49 6.45 16.95
C ASN A 211 1.82 5.49 15.97
N LEU A 212 1.71 5.83 14.68
CA LEU A 212 1.09 5.02 13.64
C LEU A 212 -0.37 4.63 13.91
N LYS A 213 -1.12 5.42 14.70
CA LYS A 213 -2.52 5.10 15.05
C LYS A 213 -3.52 5.54 13.99
N HIS A 214 -3.31 6.70 13.40
CA HIS A 214 -4.25 7.28 12.44
C HIS A 214 -3.74 7.09 11.03
N TRP A 215 -4.58 6.53 10.16
CA TRP A 215 -4.27 6.27 8.77
C TRP A 215 -5.36 6.84 7.87
N VAL A 216 -4.95 7.38 6.73
CA VAL A 216 -5.84 7.73 5.61
C VAL A 216 -5.30 7.03 4.38
N LEU A 217 -6.08 6.07 3.87
CA LEU A 217 -5.74 5.29 2.69
C LEU A 217 -6.57 5.81 1.52
N ILE A 218 -5.91 6.11 0.41
CA ILE A 218 -6.53 6.74 -0.75
C ILE A 218 -6.28 5.88 -1.98
N ASN A 219 -7.34 5.54 -2.70
CA ASN A 219 -7.21 4.78 -3.94
C ASN A 219 -6.98 5.69 -5.16
N LYS A 220 -6.78 5.10 -6.35
CA LYS A 220 -6.51 5.87 -7.57
C LYS A 220 -7.70 6.71 -8.07
N LYS A 221 -8.90 6.49 -7.49
CA LYS A 221 -10.11 7.30 -7.72
C LYS A 221 -10.21 8.47 -6.73
N PHE A 222 -9.17 8.69 -5.92
CA PHE A 222 -9.15 9.67 -4.83
C PHE A 222 -10.22 9.45 -3.76
N GLU A 223 -10.72 8.21 -3.62
CA GLU A 223 -11.63 7.86 -2.53
C GLU A 223 -10.81 7.63 -1.26
N GLU A 224 -11.13 8.37 -0.20
CA GLU A 224 -10.44 8.30 1.07
C GLU A 224 -11.14 7.33 2.05
N ALA A 225 -10.33 6.59 2.80
CA ALA A 225 -10.77 5.77 3.92
C ALA A 225 -9.90 6.08 5.16
N SER A 226 -10.55 6.50 6.24
CA SER A 226 -9.89 6.78 7.51
C SER A 226 -9.92 5.56 8.42
N HIS A 227 -8.77 5.19 8.98
CA HIS A 227 -8.63 4.06 9.87
C HIS A 227 -7.95 4.46 11.19
N LEU A 228 -8.38 3.82 12.27
CA LEU A 228 -7.82 3.99 13.61
C LEU A 228 -7.33 2.64 14.13
N VAL A 229 -6.01 2.54 14.37
CA VAL A 229 -5.39 1.37 15.01
C VAL A 229 -5.48 1.57 16.52
N ASN A 230 -6.41 0.84 17.15
CA ASN A 230 -6.68 0.98 18.58
C ASN A 230 -5.66 0.25 19.46
N ASN A 231 -5.22 -0.94 19.04
CA ASN A 231 -4.34 -1.81 19.80
C ASN A 231 -3.19 -2.33 18.92
N TYR A 232 -1.99 -2.39 19.51
CA TYR A 232 -0.84 -3.11 18.96
C TYR A 232 -0.73 -4.43 19.69
N GLU A 233 -1.25 -5.50 19.09
CA GLU A 233 -1.04 -6.84 19.63
C GLU A 233 0.36 -7.32 19.21
N THR A 234 1.20 -7.60 20.20
CA THR A 234 2.46 -8.29 19.94
C THR A 234 2.13 -9.77 19.78
N ILE A 235 2.12 -10.24 18.53
CA ILE A 235 2.05 -11.67 18.25
C ILE A 235 3.39 -12.27 18.68
N LYS A 236 3.37 -13.06 19.75
CA LYS A 236 4.55 -13.77 20.28
C LYS A 236 4.81 -15.05 19.51
#